data_AF-A0A956ECP4-F1
#
_entry.id   AF-A0A956ECP4-F1
#
_cell.length_a   1.000
_cell.length_b   1.000
_cell.length_c   1.000
_cell.angle_alpha   90.00
_cell.angle_beta   90.00
_cell.angle_gamma   90.00
#
_symmetry.space_group_name_H-M   'P 1'
#
loop_
_entity.id
_entity.type
_entity.pdbx_description
1 polymer ?
#
loop_
_entity_poly.entity_id
_entity_poly.type
_entity_poly.pdbx_seq_one_letter_code
_entity_poly.pdbx_strand_id
1 'polypeptide(L)'
;GYQRHQLPDRQPHPDRLFFLGRIESNRGSVQDSVVPQDVADELLAVDRVEQDRLLREVVLRGGNLVLNPRAELRIPLGDVWSTALFVDSGNLWLDPMQVRPFVWRYSAGSGLRANTPIGPLAFDYGINLDRRPWEDFGAFHFSVGLF
;
A
#
# COMPACT_ATOMS: atom_id res chain seq x y z
N GLY A 1 27.14 -18.21 -22.76
CA GLY A 1 27.25 -16.83 -22.25
C GLY A 1 25.87 -16.28 -22.07
N TYR A 2 25.39 -16.19 -20.84
CA TYR A 2 24.10 -15.58 -20.53
C TYR A 2 24.36 -14.11 -20.18
N GLN A 3 23.88 -13.20 -21.04
CA GLN A 3 23.96 -11.78 -20.77
C GLN A 3 22.98 -11.46 -19.64
N ARG A 4 23.51 -11.11 -18.48
CA ARG A 4 22.77 -10.38 -17.46
C ARG A 4 22.37 -9.05 -18.09
N HIS A 5 21.07 -8.82 -18.25
CA HIS A 5 20.54 -7.47 -18.44
C HIS A 5 20.93 -6.68 -17.19
N GLN A 6 22.02 -5.92 -17.27
CA GLN A 6 22.37 -4.93 -16.26
C GLN A 6 21.33 -3.83 -16.35
N LEU A 7 20.43 -3.80 -15.37
CA LEU A 7 19.56 -2.67 -15.13
C LEU A 7 20.45 -1.44 -14.90
N PRO A 8 20.17 -0.28 -15.53
CA PRO A 8 21.02 0.89 -15.42
C PRO A 8 21.17 1.33 -13.96
N ASP A 9 22.38 1.79 -13.66
CA ASP A 9 23.04 1.96 -12.36
C ASP A 9 22.46 3.10 -11.49
N ARG A 10 21.13 3.20 -11.39
CA ARG A 10 20.40 4.17 -10.57
C ARG A 10 19.12 3.59 -9.98
N GLN A 11 19.12 2.34 -9.56
CA GLN A 11 18.11 1.91 -8.59
C GLN A 11 18.51 2.49 -7.23
N PRO A 12 17.73 3.39 -6.62
CA PRO A 12 18.04 3.88 -5.30
C PRO A 12 18.05 2.70 -4.32
N HIS A 13 18.92 2.80 -3.33
CA HIS A 13 19.05 1.77 -2.32
C HIS A 13 17.69 1.48 -1.64
N PRO A 14 17.43 0.24 -1.19
CA PRO A 14 16.13 -0.17 -0.66
C PRO A 14 15.61 0.70 0.50
N ASP A 15 16.50 1.34 1.24
CA ASP A 15 16.23 2.30 2.32
C ASP A 15 15.63 3.63 1.85
N ARG A 16 15.59 3.88 0.53
CA ARG A 16 15.06 5.11 -0.07
C ARG A 16 13.75 4.92 -0.83
N LEU A 17 13.19 3.71 -0.82
CA LEU A 17 11.93 3.43 -1.49
C LEU A 17 10.74 3.96 -0.68
N PHE A 18 9.70 4.40 -1.39
CA PHE A 18 8.38 4.65 -0.83
C PHE A 18 7.56 3.36 -0.79
N PHE A 19 6.72 3.20 0.23
CA PHE A 19 5.88 2.02 0.42
C PHE A 19 4.42 2.41 0.65
N LEU A 20 3.49 1.53 0.26
CA LEU A 20 2.06 1.62 0.59
C LEU A 20 1.62 0.36 1.35
N GLY A 21 0.53 0.46 2.12
CA GLY A 21 0.01 -0.64 2.95
C GLY A 21 0.09 -0.40 4.46
N ARG A 22 0.43 0.82 4.90
CA ARG A 22 0.53 1.18 6.32
C ARG A 22 -0.69 1.97 6.77
N ILE A 23 -0.82 2.18 8.08
CA ILE A 23 -1.87 3.01 8.68
C ILE A 23 -1.86 4.46 8.13
N GLU A 24 -0.67 4.97 7.81
CA GLU A 24 -0.48 6.29 7.21
C GLU A 24 -0.63 6.31 5.68
N SER A 25 -1.17 5.24 5.11
CA SER A 25 -1.20 5.04 3.67
C SER A 25 -2.47 4.30 3.26
N ASN A 26 -2.37 3.34 2.33
CA ASN A 26 -3.47 2.49 1.88
C ASN A 26 -3.74 1.39 2.91
N ARG A 27 -4.78 1.57 3.73
CA ARG A 27 -5.15 0.64 4.82
C ARG A 27 -5.90 -0.62 4.37
N GLY A 28 -6.15 -0.76 3.07
CA GLY A 28 -6.69 -2.00 2.50
C GLY A 28 -5.64 -3.06 2.19
N SER A 29 -4.36 -2.76 2.40
CA SER A 29 -3.24 -3.65 2.07
C SER A 29 -2.39 -3.90 3.31
N VAL A 30 -1.82 -5.10 3.42
CA VAL A 30 -0.87 -5.44 4.48
C VAL A 30 0.36 -4.53 4.39
N GLN A 31 1.02 -4.31 5.52
CA GLN A 31 2.21 -3.46 5.64
C GLN A 31 3.22 -3.69 4.51
N ASP A 32 3.50 -2.60 3.79
CA ASP A 32 4.52 -2.52 2.74
C ASP A 32 4.34 -3.62 1.66
N SER A 33 3.10 -4.04 1.42
CA SER A 33 2.77 -5.19 0.56
C SER A 33 2.26 -4.81 -0.84
N VAL A 34 2.04 -3.52 -1.12
CA VAL A 34 1.55 -3.06 -2.43
C VAL A 34 2.66 -3.17 -3.46
N VAL A 35 2.44 -3.94 -4.52
CA VAL A 35 3.41 -4.11 -5.61
C VAL A 35 3.41 -2.86 -6.51
N PRO A 36 4.60 -2.33 -6.91
CA PRO A 36 4.70 -1.24 -7.87
C PRO A 36 3.90 -1.51 -9.15
N GLN A 37 3.28 -0.47 -9.71
CA GLN A 37 2.35 -0.59 -10.84
C GLN A 37 3.02 -1.17 -12.09
N ASP A 38 4.24 -0.75 -12.38
CA ASP A 38 5.04 -1.24 -13.50
C ASP A 38 5.33 -2.74 -13.36
N VAL A 39 5.68 -3.21 -12.17
CA VAL A 39 5.84 -4.65 -11.88
C VAL A 39 4.49 -5.38 -11.97
N ALA A 40 3.43 -4.76 -11.45
CA ALA A 40 2.10 -5.37 -11.48
C ALA A 40 1.55 -5.54 -12.90
N ASP A 41 1.87 -4.65 -13.83
CA ASP A 41 1.51 -4.80 -15.24
C ASP A 41 2.19 -6.01 -15.86
N GLU A 42 3.49 -6.21 -15.57
CA GLU A 42 4.24 -7.39 -16.02
C GLU A 42 3.62 -8.68 -15.45
N LEU A 43 3.29 -8.68 -14.15
CA LEU A 43 2.63 -9.81 -13.49
C LEU A 43 1.27 -10.14 -14.08
N LEU A 44 0.50 -9.15 -14.53
CA LEU A 44 -0.80 -9.35 -15.18
C LEU A 44 -0.68 -9.82 -16.63
N ALA A 45 0.48 -9.61 -17.27
CA ALA A 45 0.73 -9.99 -18.66
C ALA A 45 1.20 -11.45 -18.83
N VAL A 46 1.58 -12.12 -17.73
CA VAL A 46 2.07 -13.51 -17.74
C VAL A 46 1.02 -14.51 -17.25
N ASP A 47 1.25 -15.80 -17.49
CA ASP A 47 0.40 -16.85 -16.94
C ASP A 47 0.56 -17.00 -15.41
N ARG A 48 -0.35 -17.75 -14.77
CA ARG A 48 -0.36 -17.89 -13.31
C ARG A 48 0.90 -18.55 -12.75
N VAL A 49 1.53 -19.47 -13.49
CA VAL A 49 2.72 -20.18 -13.00
C VAL A 49 3.91 -19.23 -12.98
N GLU A 50 4.08 -18.44 -14.04
CA GLU A 50 5.13 -17.43 -14.09
C GLU A 50 4.84 -16.26 -13.14
N GLN A 51 3.58 -15.86 -12.99
CA GLN A 51 3.16 -14.87 -12.00
C GLN A 51 3.58 -15.27 -10.58
N ASP A 52 3.30 -16.52 -10.17
CA ASP A 52 3.69 -17.04 -8.86
C ASP A 52 5.20 -17.07 -8.67
N ARG A 53 5.96 -17.33 -9.75
CA ARG A 53 7.42 -17.29 -9.72
C ARG A 53 7.93 -15.86 -9.52
N LEU A 54 7.46 -14.92 -10.34
CA LEU A 54 7.85 -13.51 -10.28
C LEU A 54 7.48 -12.89 -8.93
N LEU A 55 6.30 -13.19 -8.38
CA LEU A 55 5.89 -12.69 -7.05
C LEU A 55 6.83 -13.12 -5.92
N ARG A 56 7.50 -14.27 -6.04
CA ARG A 56 8.53 -14.71 -5.08
C ARG A 56 9.88 -14.04 -5.30
N GLU A 57 10.15 -13.57 -6.52
CA GLU A 57 11.37 -12.85 -6.89
C GLU A 57 11.27 -11.34 -6.59
N VAL A 58 10.06 -10.79 -6.49
CA VAL A 58 9.82 -9.39 -6.07
C VAL A 58 10.03 -9.26 -4.56
N VAL A 59 11.30 -9.13 -4.18
CA VAL A 59 11.74 -8.94 -2.78
C VAL A 59 11.38 -7.55 -2.25
N LEU A 60 11.32 -6.55 -3.14
CA LEU A 60 11.04 -5.15 -2.79
C LEU A 60 9.71 -4.72 -3.39
N ARG A 61 8.76 -4.38 -2.52
CA ARG A 61 7.44 -3.85 -2.89
C ARG A 61 7.38 -2.32 -2.74
N GLY A 62 8.54 -1.67 -2.74
CA GLY A 62 8.66 -0.21 -2.68
C GLY A 62 8.90 0.39 -4.06
N GLY A 63 8.68 1.70 -4.20
CA GLY A 63 8.79 2.45 -5.45
C GLY A 63 9.55 3.76 -5.28
N ASN A 64 9.94 4.36 -6.40
CA ASN A 64 10.65 5.66 -6.46
C ASN A 64 9.71 6.85 -6.62
N LEU A 65 8.45 6.59 -6.95
CA LEU A 65 7.39 7.57 -7.01
C LEU A 65 6.14 6.98 -6.34
N VAL A 66 5.49 7.79 -5.51
CA VAL A 66 4.22 7.43 -4.85
C VAL A 66 3.23 8.58 -4.98
N LEU A 67 1.98 8.24 -5.27
CA LEU A 67 0.84 9.14 -5.14
C LEU A 67 -0.13 8.50 -4.15
N ASN A 68 -0.54 9.21 -3.10
CA ASN A 68 -1.42 8.63 -2.08
C ASN A 68 -2.42 9.66 -1.47
N PRO A 69 -3.41 10.14 -2.25
CA PRO A 69 -4.51 10.93 -1.71
C PRO A 69 -5.41 10.10 -0.79
N ARG A 70 -5.81 10.67 0.34
CA ARG A 70 -6.66 10.00 1.34
C ARG A 70 -7.73 10.96 1.84
N ALA A 71 -8.89 10.40 2.17
CA ALA A 71 -9.98 11.12 2.80
C ALA A 71 -10.47 10.33 4.01
N GLU A 72 -10.66 11.03 5.13
CA GLU A 72 -11.11 10.43 6.39
C GLU A 72 -12.15 11.33 7.06
N LEU A 73 -13.26 10.72 7.47
CA LEU A 73 -14.29 11.35 8.27
C LEU A 73 -14.23 10.78 9.68
N ARG A 74 -13.82 11.61 10.65
CA ARG A 74 -13.82 11.26 12.09
C ARG A 74 -15.13 11.71 12.74
N ILE A 75 -15.78 10.79 13.44
CA ILE A 75 -17.05 11.01 14.13
C ILE A 75 -16.82 10.76 15.63
N PRO A 76 -16.94 11.78 16.49
CA PRO A 76 -16.85 11.59 17.93
C PRO A 76 -18.04 10.77 18.45
N LEU A 77 -17.77 9.78 19.30
CA LEU A 77 -18.79 8.95 19.96
C LEU A 77 -18.87 9.23 21.46
N GLY A 78 -18.09 10.19 21.96
CA GLY A 78 -17.98 10.60 23.36
C GLY A 78 -16.59 11.19 23.62
N ASP A 79 -16.21 11.31 24.90
CA ASP A 79 -14.93 11.91 25.29
C ASP A 79 -13.72 10.99 24.99
N VAL A 80 -13.94 9.68 25.09
CA VAL A 80 -12.88 8.67 24.95
C VAL A 80 -12.83 8.09 23.54
N TRP A 81 -13.98 7.89 22.91
CA TRP A 81 -14.09 7.12 21.68
C TRP A 81 -14.45 7.99 20.47
N SER A 82 -13.83 7.71 19.34
CA SER A 82 -14.30 8.16 18.04
C SER A 82 -14.21 7.04 17.02
N THR A 83 -15.05 7.11 15.98
CA THR A 83 -14.95 6.24 14.82
C THR A 83 -14.45 7.04 13.63
N ALA A 84 -13.85 6.35 12.66
CA ALA A 84 -13.43 6.92 11.40
C ALA A 84 -14.05 6.11 10.26
N LEU A 85 -14.50 6.80 9.21
CA LEU A 85 -14.74 6.20 7.90
C LEU A 85 -13.71 6.77 6.95
N PHE A 86 -13.06 5.92 6.16
CA PHE A 86 -12.00 6.37 5.27
C PHE A 86 -12.11 5.78 3.87
N VAL A 87 -11.55 6.53 2.93
CA VAL A 87 -11.22 6.09 1.59
C VAL A 87 -9.77 6.46 1.34
N ASP A 88 -8.95 5.45 1.08
CA ASP A 88 -7.57 5.64 0.68
C ASP A 88 -7.44 5.37 -0.82
N SER A 89 -6.67 6.21 -1.50
CA SER A 89 -6.31 5.99 -2.88
C SER A 89 -4.80 6.12 -3.01
N GLY A 90 -4.19 5.31 -3.85
CA GLY A 90 -2.77 5.50 -4.11
C GLY A 90 -2.18 4.45 -5.01
N ASN A 91 -1.01 4.77 -5.54
CA ASN A 91 -0.22 3.86 -6.33
C ASN A 91 1.25 4.25 -6.27
N LEU A 92 2.13 3.31 -6.60
CA LEU A 92 3.57 3.53 -6.58
C LEU A 92 4.23 2.89 -7.81
N TRP A 93 5.39 3.41 -8.22
CA TRP A 93 6.13 2.96 -9.42
C TRP A 93 7.62 2.83 -9.10
N LEU A 94 8.30 1.82 -9.66
CA LEU A 94 9.77 1.75 -9.60
C LEU A 94 10.40 2.76 -10.55
N ASP A 95 9.89 2.89 -11.77
CA ASP A 95 10.36 3.86 -12.74
C ASP A 95 9.43 5.08 -12.82
N PRO A 96 9.84 6.26 -12.32
CA PRO A 96 9.04 7.49 -12.42
C PRO A 96 8.70 7.90 -13.86
N MET A 97 9.46 7.44 -14.87
CA MET A 97 9.16 7.70 -16.29
C MET A 97 8.01 6.86 -16.83
N GLN A 98 7.62 5.80 -16.12
CA GLN A 98 6.47 4.96 -16.47
C GLN A 98 5.19 5.32 -15.69
N VAL A 99 5.19 6.48 -15.01
CA VAL A 99 4.03 6.93 -14.25
C VAL A 99 2.81 7.07 -15.15
N ARG A 100 1.70 6.46 -14.72
CA ARG A 100 0.38 6.64 -15.32
C ARG A 100 -0.54 7.27 -14.28
N PRO A 101 -0.67 8.61 -14.27
CA PRO A 101 -1.28 9.35 -13.14
C PRO A 101 -2.77 9.09 -12.94
N PHE A 102 -3.42 8.39 -13.87
CA PHE A 102 -4.84 8.02 -13.79
C PHE A 102 -5.05 6.55 -13.41
N VAL A 103 -3.98 5.79 -13.13
CA VAL A 103 -4.07 4.41 -12.63
C VAL A 103 -3.94 4.42 -11.12
N TRP A 104 -5.06 4.25 -10.45
CA TRP A 104 -5.19 4.34 -9.00
C TRP A 104 -5.59 2.99 -8.40
N ARG A 105 -5.09 2.71 -7.19
CA ARG A 105 -5.60 1.65 -6.32
C ARG A 105 -6.48 2.29 -5.27
N TYR A 106 -7.56 1.63 -4.88
CA TYR A 106 -8.52 2.15 -3.92
C TYR A 106 -8.76 1.16 -2.78
N SER A 107 -8.90 1.70 -1.58
CA SER A 107 -9.45 0.99 -0.44
C SER A 107 -10.43 1.86 0.31
N ALA A 108 -11.33 1.23 1.04
CA ALA A 108 -12.23 1.90 1.96
C ALA A 108 -12.37 1.07 3.22
N GLY A 109 -12.68 1.73 4.32
CA GLY A 109 -12.77 1.04 5.59
C GLY A 109 -13.27 1.91 6.72
N SER A 110 -13.16 1.33 7.91
CA SER A 110 -13.57 1.99 9.14
C SER A 110 -12.53 1.78 10.23
N GLY A 111 -12.48 2.75 11.13
CA GLY A 111 -11.59 2.76 12.28
C GLY A 111 -12.32 3.00 13.59
N LEU A 112 -11.73 2.48 14.65
CA LEU A 112 -12.04 2.85 16.03
C LEU A 112 -10.83 3.52 16.66
N ARG A 113 -11.07 4.60 17.40
CA ARG A 113 -10.05 5.39 18.09
C ARG A 113 -10.39 5.53 19.56
N ALA A 114 -9.38 5.38 20.41
CA ALA A 114 -9.52 5.54 21.87
C ALA A 114 -8.48 6.52 22.39
N ASN A 115 -8.92 7.54 23.11
CA ASN A 115 -8.03 8.43 23.86
C ASN A 115 -7.69 7.78 25.20
N THR A 116 -6.46 7.31 25.37
CA THR A 116 -6.01 6.68 26.62
C THR A 116 -4.91 7.52 27.31
N PRO A 117 -4.65 7.31 28.61
CA PRO A 117 -3.58 8.03 29.32
C PRO A 117 -2.18 7.84 28.73
N ILE A 118 -1.94 6.72 28.03
CA ILE A 118 -0.65 6.41 27.39
C ILE A 118 -0.56 6.91 25.94
N GLY A 119 -1.61 7.58 25.44
CA GLY A 119 -1.71 8.10 24.08
C GLY A 119 -2.96 7.61 23.36
N PRO A 120 -3.27 8.21 22.20
CA PRO A 120 -4.37 7.75 21.38
C PRO A 120 -4.04 6.39 20.74
N LEU A 121 -5.04 5.51 20.69
CA LEU A 121 -4.99 4.21 20.04
C LEU A 121 -5.83 4.24 18.77
N ALA A 122 -5.38 3.57 17.72
CA ALA A 122 -6.13 3.39 16.49
C ALA A 122 -6.19 1.92 16.08
N PHE A 123 -7.40 1.48 15.72
CA PHE A 123 -7.67 0.19 15.10
C PHE A 123 -8.37 0.46 13.78
N ASP A 124 -7.81 0.01 12.66
CA ASP A 124 -8.39 0.18 11.33
C ASP A 124 -8.58 -1.16 10.64
N TYR A 125 -9.68 -1.30 9.93
CA TYR A 125 -9.86 -2.35 8.96
C TYR A 125 -10.22 -1.74 7.60
N GLY A 126 -9.36 -1.95 6.62
CA GLY A 126 -9.57 -1.51 5.24
C GLY A 126 -9.80 -2.70 4.32
N ILE A 127 -10.65 -2.48 3.31
CA ILE A 127 -10.96 -3.44 2.25
C ILE A 127 -10.34 -2.91 0.96
N ASN A 128 -9.62 -3.77 0.24
CA ASN A 128 -9.11 -3.49 -1.09
C ASN A 128 -10.25 -3.55 -2.12
N LEU A 129 -10.59 -2.40 -2.72
CA LEU A 129 -11.73 -2.27 -3.63
C LEU A 129 -11.40 -2.70 -5.07
N ASP A 130 -10.12 -2.81 -5.41
CA ASP A 130 -9.64 -3.19 -6.74
C ASP A 130 -8.62 -4.32 -6.62
N ARG A 131 -9.02 -5.42 -5.98
CA ARG A 131 -8.09 -6.50 -5.61
C ARG A 131 -7.53 -7.26 -6.82
N ARG A 132 -6.20 -7.39 -6.87
CA ARG A 132 -5.48 -8.23 -7.83
C ARG A 132 -5.37 -9.69 -7.35
N PRO A 133 -5.07 -10.66 -8.24
CA PRO A 133 -5.08 -12.09 -7.89
C PRO A 133 -4.18 -12.48 -6.70
N TRP A 134 -3.11 -11.73 -6.46
CA TRP A 134 -2.12 -11.99 -5.40
C TRP A 134 -2.26 -11.10 -4.17
N GLU A 135 -3.28 -10.25 -4.13
CA GLU A 135 -3.51 -9.33 -3.02
C GLU A 135 -4.58 -9.87 -2.08
N ASP A 136 -4.44 -9.53 -0.80
CA ASP A 136 -5.43 -9.85 0.22
C ASP A 136 -6.73 -9.05 0.00
N PHE A 137 -7.82 -9.55 0.57
CA PHE A 137 -9.12 -8.87 0.57
C PHE A 137 -9.07 -7.51 1.29
N GLY A 138 -8.30 -7.42 2.35
CA GLY A 138 -8.23 -6.27 3.22
C GLY A 138 -7.16 -6.49 4.27
N ALA A 139 -6.95 -5.47 5.10
CA ALA A 139 -5.92 -5.50 6.14
C ALA A 139 -6.42 -4.87 7.43
N PHE A 140 -5.91 -5.39 8.55
CA PHE A 140 -6.08 -4.83 9.86
C PHE A 140 -4.82 -4.07 10.27
N HIS A 141 -5.00 -2.87 10.82
CA HIS A 141 -3.92 -2.05 11.34
C HIS A 141 -4.18 -1.63 12.78
N PHE A 142 -3.10 -1.52 13.54
CA PHE A 142 -3.08 -1.01 14.89
C PHE A 142 -1.96 0.02 15.04
N SER A 143 -2.23 1.13 15.72
CA SER A 143 -1.20 2.09 16.10
C SER A 143 -1.44 2.69 17.49
N VAL A 144 -0.35 3.20 18.06
CA VAL A 144 -0.32 3.94 19.31
C VAL A 144 0.44 5.24 19.06
N GLY A 145 -0.09 6.37 19.51
CA GLY A 145 0.53 7.68 19.31
C GLY A 145 -0.02 8.42 18.11
N LEU A 146 0.80 9.21 17.42
CA LEU A 146 0.33 10.07 16.33
C LEU A 146 -0.07 9.24 15.10
N PHE A 147 -1.28 9.50 14.59
CA PHE A 147 -1.91 8.98 13.37
C PHE A 147 -3.00 9.95 12.87
#